data_AF-A0A4D4MZA4-F1
#
_entry.id   AF-A0A4D4MZA4-F1
#
_cell.length_a   1.000
_cell.length_b   1.000
_cell.length_c   1.000
_cell.angle_alpha   90.00
_cell.angle_beta   90.00
_cell.angle_gamma   90.00
#
_symmetry.space_group_name_H-M   'P 1'
#
loop_
_entity.id
_entity.type
_entity.pdbx_description
1 polymer ?
#
loop_
_entity_poly.entity_id
_entity_poly.type
_entity_poly.pdbx_seq_one_letter_code
_entity_poly.pdbx_strand_id
1 'polypeptide(L)'
;MTQRNQCVVYKTGDTTGHPLIDVDFSAVKYHPNSEKPTADASAELTIYPIGVYAATHGNASASLYFKCPTKDPEGTKPYIQASVHSTADQVSAKATAKDSMDILNSVSRSMAKQLGCASQADLPANVPLPEQS
;
A
#
# COMPACT_ATOMS: atom_id res chain seq x y z
N MET A 1 -20.46 -3.52 12.98
CA MET A 1 -19.26 -4.23 12.49
C MET A 1 -18.79 -3.51 11.25
N THR A 2 -17.62 -2.89 11.29
CA THR A 2 -17.00 -2.28 10.09
C THR A 2 -16.47 -3.42 9.24
N GLN A 3 -17.00 -3.60 8.04
CA GLN A 3 -16.50 -4.60 7.11
C GLN A 3 -15.08 -4.17 6.70
N ARG A 4 -14.05 -4.85 7.22
CA ARG A 4 -12.67 -4.59 6.82
C ARG A 4 -12.47 -5.07 5.39
N ASN A 5 -11.96 -4.21 4.53
CA ASN A 5 -11.54 -4.58 3.18
C ASN A 5 -10.10 -5.13 3.27
N GLN A 6 -9.96 -6.31 3.88
CA GLN A 6 -8.68 -6.94 4.16
C GLN A 6 -8.53 -8.24 3.35
N CYS A 7 -7.36 -8.45 2.77
CA CYS A 7 -6.98 -9.67 2.07
C CYS A 7 -5.74 -10.25 2.74
N VAL A 8 -5.89 -11.45 3.32
CA VAL A 8 -4.80 -12.13 4.01
C VAL A 8 -4.50 -13.45 3.30
N VAL A 9 -3.26 -13.62 2.86
CA VAL A 9 -2.79 -14.82 2.17
C VAL A 9 -1.82 -15.56 3.08
N TYR A 10 -1.99 -16.88 3.21
CA TYR A 10 -1.11 -17.74 3.97
C TYR A 10 -0.42 -18.74 3.04
N LYS A 11 0.81 -19.13 3.38
CA LYS A 11 1.52 -20.17 2.66
C LYS A 11 0.95 -21.54 3.03
N THR A 12 0.71 -22.39 2.04
CA THR A 12 0.22 -23.75 2.26
C THR A 12 1.21 -24.55 3.11
N GLY A 13 0.74 -25.15 4.20
CA GLY A 13 1.57 -25.94 5.11
C GLY A 13 2.38 -25.13 6.13
N ASP A 14 2.22 -23.81 6.15
CA ASP A 14 2.78 -22.98 7.21
C ASP A 14 1.96 -23.13 8.50
N THR A 15 2.63 -23.48 9.60
CA THR A 15 2.04 -23.64 10.93
C THR A 15 2.38 -22.49 11.88
N THR A 16 3.16 -21.50 11.44
CA THR A 16 3.58 -20.36 12.27
C THR A 16 2.43 -19.39 12.55
N GLY A 17 1.40 -19.40 11.72
CA GLY A 17 0.27 -18.47 11.80
C GLY A 17 0.56 -17.07 11.24
N HIS A 18 1.72 -16.89 10.61
CA HIS A 18 2.09 -15.63 9.98
C HIS A 18 1.58 -15.54 8.54
N PRO A 19 0.96 -14.42 8.12
CA PRO A 19 0.54 -14.26 6.74
C PRO A 19 1.75 -14.06 5.82
N LEU A 20 1.64 -14.61 4.61
CA LEU A 20 2.52 -14.33 3.49
C LEU A 20 2.41 -12.84 3.11
N ILE A 21 1.18 -12.38 2.92
CA ILE A 21 0.85 -10.97 2.73
C ILE A 21 -0.48 -10.67 3.42
N ASP A 22 -0.55 -9.49 3.99
CA ASP A 22 -1.76 -8.89 4.54
C ASP A 22 -1.96 -7.53 3.86
N VAL A 23 -3.02 -7.37 3.09
CA VAL A 23 -3.36 -6.15 2.38
C VAL A 23 -4.65 -5.57 2.97
N ASP A 24 -4.62 -4.32 3.41
CA ASP A 24 -5.78 -3.60 3.97
C ASP A 24 -6.07 -2.33 3.17
N PHE A 25 -7.36 -2.03 2.99
CA PHE A 25 -7.86 -0.79 2.39
C PHE A 25 -8.81 -0.05 3.32
N SER A 26 -8.53 1.24 3.51
CA SER A 26 -9.32 2.13 4.36
C SER A 26 -9.61 3.46 3.67
N ALA A 27 -10.83 3.98 3.84
CA ALA A 27 -11.22 5.30 3.35
C ALA A 27 -10.69 6.38 4.32
N VAL A 28 -9.95 7.36 3.83
CA VAL A 28 -9.24 8.33 4.68
C VAL A 28 -9.43 9.78 4.23
N LYS A 29 -9.48 10.70 5.20
CA LYS A 29 -9.61 12.16 4.95
C LYS A 29 -8.30 12.80 4.52
N TYR A 30 -7.19 12.27 5.01
CA TYR A 30 -5.86 12.86 4.87
C TYR A 30 -4.87 11.80 4.41
N HIS A 31 -3.83 12.23 3.73
CA HIS A 31 -2.64 11.43 3.43
C HIS A 31 -1.42 12.14 4.04
N PRO A 32 -0.30 11.43 4.28
CA PRO A 32 0.93 12.07 4.70
C PRO A 32 1.41 13.10 3.67
N ASN A 33 2.11 14.13 4.15
CA ASN A 33 2.87 15.02 3.27
C ASN A 33 4.14 14.28 2.83
N SER A 34 4.51 14.43 1.56
CA SER A 34 5.74 13.90 0.98
C SER A 34 7.00 14.70 1.37
N GLU A 35 6.94 15.52 2.43
CA GLU A 35 8.11 16.24 2.95
C GLU A 35 9.15 15.24 3.45
N LYS A 36 10.42 15.49 3.11
CA LYS A 36 11.53 14.56 3.34
C LYS A 36 11.58 14.11 4.81
N PRO A 37 11.71 12.80 5.09
CA PRO A 37 11.93 12.31 6.45
C PRO A 37 13.17 12.98 7.06
N THR A 38 13.09 13.35 8.33
CA THR A 38 14.26 13.79 9.11
C THR A 38 15.30 12.67 9.15
N ALA A 39 16.59 13.02 9.27
CA ALA A 39 17.72 12.09 9.11
C ALA A 39 17.59 10.77 9.90
N ASP A 40 16.90 10.77 11.04
CA ASP A 40 16.70 9.59 11.90
C ASP A 40 15.58 8.64 11.42
N ALA A 41 14.68 9.06 10.53
CA ALA A 41 13.63 8.24 9.92
C ALA A 41 14.01 7.71 8.52
N SER A 42 15.21 8.04 8.04
CA SER A 42 15.58 7.99 6.62
C SER A 42 16.11 6.64 6.12
N ALA A 43 16.63 5.77 6.99
CA ALA A 43 17.36 4.59 6.52
C ALA A 43 16.47 3.49 5.90
N GLU A 44 15.18 3.45 6.27
CA GLU A 44 14.26 2.39 5.83
C GLU A 44 13.06 2.92 5.02
N LEU A 45 12.89 4.24 4.90
CA LEU A 45 11.78 4.84 4.15
C LEU A 45 12.17 5.10 2.70
N THR A 46 11.49 4.46 1.76
CA THR A 46 11.65 4.74 0.32
C THR A 46 10.34 5.30 -0.25
N ILE A 47 10.38 6.50 -0.83
CA ILE A 47 9.22 7.18 -1.41
C ILE A 47 9.10 6.88 -2.90
N TYR A 48 7.87 6.60 -3.35
CA TYR A 48 7.56 6.30 -4.74
C TYR A 48 6.63 7.39 -5.31
N PRO A 49 6.86 7.86 -6.55
CA PRO A 49 6.04 8.88 -7.18
C PRO A 49 4.77 8.25 -7.79
N ILE A 50 3.92 7.66 -6.93
CA ILE A 50 2.66 7.02 -7.32
C ILE A 50 1.52 7.46 -6.39
N GLY A 51 0.33 7.65 -6.94
CA GLY A 51 -0.80 8.16 -6.18
C GLY A 51 -0.56 9.56 -5.62
N VAL A 52 -1.13 9.86 -4.45
CA VAL A 52 -0.89 11.12 -3.72
C VAL A 52 0.20 10.98 -2.65
N TYR A 53 0.50 9.75 -2.23
CA TYR A 53 1.62 9.41 -1.37
C TYR A 53 1.87 7.92 -1.46
N ALA A 54 3.12 7.49 -1.58
CA ALA A 54 3.46 6.08 -1.50
C ALA A 54 4.85 5.89 -0.92
N ALA A 55 4.96 4.94 0.01
CA ALA A 55 6.22 4.65 0.67
C ALA A 55 6.33 3.19 1.07
N THR A 56 7.55 2.70 1.17
CA THR A 56 7.88 1.42 1.80
C THR A 56 8.68 1.67 3.07
N HIS A 57 8.46 0.85 4.10
CA HIS A 57 9.32 0.79 5.28
C HIS A 57 10.01 -0.57 5.28
N GLY A 58 11.30 -0.55 4.95
CA GLY A 58 12.08 -1.77 4.71
C GLY A 58 11.50 -2.61 3.56
N ASN A 59 11.72 -3.92 3.61
CA ASN A 59 11.20 -4.87 2.63
C ASN A 59 9.83 -5.46 3.00
N ALA A 60 9.38 -5.25 4.24
CA ALA A 60 8.23 -5.94 4.81
C ALA A 60 6.91 -5.16 4.70
N SER A 61 6.94 -3.86 4.39
CA SER A 61 5.71 -3.08 4.35
C SER A 61 5.71 -1.96 3.32
N ALA A 62 4.52 -1.69 2.78
CA ALA A 62 4.28 -0.53 1.93
C ALA A 62 2.93 0.11 2.25
N SER A 63 2.85 1.42 2.01
CA SER A 63 1.63 2.22 2.09
C SER A 63 1.46 3.00 0.79
N LEU A 64 0.24 3.04 0.28
CA LEU A 64 -0.14 3.75 -0.93
C LEU A 64 -1.45 4.50 -0.69
N TYR A 65 -1.45 5.79 -0.94
CA TYR A 65 -2.62 6.65 -0.87
C TYR A 65 -2.95 7.13 -2.27
N PHE A 66 -4.22 7.03 -2.66
CA PHE A 66 -4.68 7.49 -3.97
C PHE A 66 -6.08 8.08 -3.89
N LYS A 67 -6.41 8.93 -4.87
CA LYS A 67 -7.74 9.56 -4.96
C LYS A 67 -8.75 8.52 -5.39
N CYS A 68 -9.75 8.28 -4.55
CA CYS A 68 -10.89 7.46 -4.88
C CYS A 68 -12.01 7.80 -3.89
N PRO A 69 -12.87 8.78 -4.21
CA PRO A 69 -13.92 9.22 -3.31
C PRO A 69 -14.83 8.06 -2.90
N THR A 70 -14.74 7.67 -1.63
CA THR A 70 -15.43 6.50 -1.10
C THR A 70 -16.31 6.93 0.07
N LYS A 71 -17.54 6.41 0.12
CA LYS A 71 -18.46 6.66 1.23
C LYS A 71 -18.26 5.62 2.32
N ASP A 72 -18.10 6.10 3.55
CA ASP A 72 -18.23 5.30 4.76
C ASP A 72 -19.35 5.87 5.65
N PRO A 73 -19.69 5.23 6.79
CA PRO A 73 -20.74 5.73 7.69
C PRO A 73 -20.48 7.15 8.23
N GLU A 74 -19.25 7.66 8.21
CA GLU A 74 -18.88 9.00 8.66
C GLU A 74 -18.88 10.04 7.53
N GLY A 75 -19.16 9.62 6.29
CA GLY A 75 -19.30 10.47 5.12
C GLY A 75 -18.38 10.09 3.96
N THR A 76 -18.25 10.99 2.99
CA THR A 76 -17.35 10.80 1.85
C THR A 76 -15.91 11.13 2.26
N LYS A 77 -15.00 10.20 2.02
CA LYS A 77 -13.56 10.40 2.17
C LYS A 77 -12.92 10.51 0.78
N PRO A 78 -12.05 11.50 0.53
CA PRO A 78 -11.47 11.74 -0.80
C PRO A 78 -10.41 10.70 -1.23
N TYR A 79 -9.80 10.01 -0.28
CA TYR A 79 -8.69 9.10 -0.54
C TYR A 79 -8.96 7.71 0.01
N ILE A 80 -8.23 6.75 -0.54
CA ILE A 80 -8.05 5.42 0.02
C ILE A 80 -6.60 5.29 0.45
N GLN A 81 -6.39 4.78 1.67
CA GLN A 81 -5.12 4.22 2.12
C GLN A 81 -5.14 2.71 1.85
N ALA A 82 -4.19 2.25 1.06
CA ALA A 82 -3.85 0.85 0.90
C ALA A 82 -2.57 0.58 1.69
N SER A 83 -2.50 -0.56 2.37
CA SER A 83 -1.29 -1.03 3.04
C SER A 83 -1.05 -2.49 2.71
N VAL A 84 0.23 -2.87 2.62
CA VAL A 84 0.64 -4.27 2.62
C VAL A 84 1.65 -4.50 3.72
N HIS A 85 1.50 -5.62 4.42
CA HIS A 85 2.47 -6.13 5.36
C HIS A 85 2.79 -7.58 5.04
N SER A 86 4.07 -7.92 5.09
CA SER A 86 4.59 -9.28 5.03
C SER A 86 5.42 -9.52 6.28
N THR A 87 5.34 -10.73 6.81
CA THR A 87 6.39 -11.17 7.75
C THR A 87 7.70 -11.32 6.99
N ALA A 88 8.82 -10.90 7.57
CA ALA A 88 10.14 -11.03 6.95
C ALA A 88 10.39 -12.48 6.51
N ASP A 89 11.04 -12.65 5.36
CA ASP A 89 11.40 -13.95 4.74
C ASP A 89 10.24 -14.87 4.30
N GLN A 90 8.97 -14.52 4.57
CA GLN A 90 7.82 -15.34 4.13
C GLN A 90 7.58 -15.26 2.62
N VAL A 91 7.68 -14.05 2.03
CA VAL A 91 7.54 -13.85 0.58
C VAL A 91 8.75 -14.43 -0.16
N SER A 92 9.95 -14.02 0.25
CA SER A 92 11.22 -14.51 -0.25
C SER A 92 12.35 -13.87 0.56
N ALA A 93 13.45 -14.59 0.81
CA ALA A 93 14.67 -14.01 1.35
C ALA A 93 15.31 -12.95 0.43
N LYS A 94 14.84 -12.85 -0.83
CA LYS A 94 15.27 -11.85 -1.82
C LYS A 94 14.23 -10.75 -2.05
N ALA A 95 13.13 -10.75 -1.30
CA ALA A 95 12.08 -9.74 -1.46
C ALA A 95 12.65 -8.35 -1.15
N THR A 96 12.38 -7.42 -2.04
CA THR A 96 12.79 -6.03 -1.96
C THR A 96 11.60 -5.16 -1.55
N ALA A 97 11.90 -3.94 -1.08
CA ALA A 97 10.88 -2.91 -0.85
C ALA A 97 9.99 -2.67 -2.09
N LYS A 98 10.60 -2.72 -3.28
CA LYS A 98 9.89 -2.55 -4.54
C LYS A 98 8.86 -3.65 -4.78
N ASP A 99 9.13 -4.89 -4.39
CA ASP A 99 8.19 -6.00 -4.59
C ASP A 99 6.89 -5.77 -3.80
N SER A 100 7.00 -5.30 -2.55
CA SER A 100 5.85 -4.90 -1.73
C SER A 100 5.06 -3.77 -2.39
N MET A 101 5.73 -2.78 -2.97
CA MET A 101 5.06 -1.70 -3.69
C MET A 101 4.40 -2.17 -5.00
N ASP A 102 5.03 -3.09 -5.75
CA ASP A 102 4.47 -3.66 -6.97
C ASP A 102 3.18 -4.44 -6.68
N ILE A 103 3.18 -5.26 -5.62
CA ILE A 103 1.98 -5.96 -5.13
C ILE A 103 0.89 -4.95 -4.77
N LEU A 104 1.23 -3.97 -3.92
CA LEU A 104 0.26 -2.99 -3.43
C LEU A 104 -0.34 -2.16 -4.57
N ASN A 105 0.47 -1.72 -5.53
CA ASN A 105 0.01 -0.97 -6.71
C ASN A 105 -0.90 -1.82 -7.60
N SER A 106 -0.53 -3.09 -7.85
CA SER A 106 -1.33 -4.02 -8.66
C SER A 106 -2.73 -4.23 -8.08
N VAL A 107 -2.81 -4.54 -6.78
CA VAL A 107 -4.11 -4.75 -6.10
C VAL A 107 -4.90 -3.44 -6.04
N SER A 108 -4.25 -2.31 -5.74
CA SER A 108 -4.90 -0.99 -5.68
C SER A 108 -5.49 -0.56 -7.02
N ARG A 109 -4.81 -0.84 -8.15
CA ARG A 109 -5.33 -0.62 -9.50
C ARG A 109 -6.60 -1.43 -9.78
N SER A 110 -6.59 -2.71 -9.40
CA SER A 110 -7.76 -3.58 -9.53
C SER A 110 -8.93 -3.05 -8.70
N MET A 111 -8.66 -2.64 -7.46
CA MET A 111 -9.69 -2.08 -6.59
C MET A 111 -10.25 -0.75 -7.13
N ALA A 112 -9.40 0.18 -7.58
CA ALA A 112 -9.85 1.44 -8.15
C ALA A 112 -10.73 1.24 -9.40
N LYS A 113 -10.43 0.21 -10.21
CA LYS A 113 -11.29 -0.20 -11.32
C LYS A 113 -12.64 -0.72 -10.86
N GLN A 114 -12.68 -1.57 -9.83
CA GLN A 114 -13.93 -2.11 -9.27
C GLN A 114 -14.80 -1.01 -8.65
N LEU A 115 -14.19 -0.02 -8.01
CA LEU A 115 -14.88 1.13 -7.42
C LEU A 115 -15.25 2.22 -8.44
N GLY A 116 -14.87 2.08 -9.71
CA GLY A 116 -15.17 3.06 -10.76
C GLY A 116 -14.38 4.37 -10.68
N CYS A 117 -13.30 4.41 -9.89
CA CYS A 117 -12.46 5.59 -9.67
C CYS A 117 -11.08 5.50 -10.33
N ALA A 118 -10.86 4.54 -11.25
CA ALA A 118 -9.56 4.29 -11.85
C ALA A 118 -8.90 5.52 -12.48
N SER A 119 -9.67 6.38 -13.15
CA SER A 119 -9.16 7.62 -13.74
C SER A 119 -8.76 8.67 -12.71
N GLN A 120 -9.41 8.70 -11.54
CA GLN A 120 -9.07 9.60 -10.44
C GLN A 120 -7.85 9.08 -9.67
N ALA A 121 -7.76 7.76 -9.51
CA ALA A 121 -6.66 7.09 -8.83
C ALA A 121 -5.33 7.27 -9.58
N ASP A 122 -5.40 7.27 -10.93
CA ASP A 122 -4.26 7.51 -11.84
C ASP A 122 -3.00 6.69 -11.49
N LEU A 123 -3.22 5.43 -11.09
CA LEU A 123 -2.15 4.54 -10.67
C LEU A 123 -1.46 3.91 -11.91
N PRO A 124 -0.12 4.01 -12.01
CA PRO A 124 0.60 3.56 -13.19
C PRO A 124 0.64 2.03 -13.29
N ALA A 125 0.69 1.50 -14.50
CA ALA A 125 0.77 0.06 -14.72
C ALA A 125 2.02 -0.58 -14.09
N ASN A 126 3.13 0.15 -14.05
CA ASN A 126 4.39 -0.25 -13.44
C ASN A 126 4.80 0.79 -12.39
N VAL A 127 5.32 0.35 -11.26
CA VAL A 127 5.86 1.25 -10.22
C VAL A 127 7.15 1.90 -10.77
N PRO A 128 7.22 3.24 -10.83
CA PRO A 128 8.44 3.97 -11.20
C PRO A 128 9.59 3.70 -10.21
N LEU A 129 10.78 4.13 -10.58
CA LEU A 129 11.88 4.17 -9.62
C LEU A 129 11.54 5.13 -8.45
N PRO A 130 12.04 4.86 -7.24
CA PRO A 130 11.92 5.78 -6.13
C PRO A 130 12.41 7.17 -6.48
N GLU A 131 11.84 8.19 -5.84
CA GLU A 131 12.43 9.53 -5.90
C GLU A 131 13.81 9.48 -5.25
N GLN A 132 14.85 9.91 -5.97
CA GLN A 132 16.18 10.03 -5.37
C GLN A 132 16.15 11.18 -4.36
N SER A 133 16.35 10.84 -3.09
CA SER A 133 16.46 11.79 -1.97
C SER A 133 17.74 12.60 -2.01
#